data_AF-A0A1M6RW29-F1
#
_entry.id   AF-A0A1M6RW29-F1
#
_cell.length_a   1.000
_cell.length_b   1.000
_cell.length_c   1.000
_cell.angle_alpha   90.00
_cell.angle_beta   90.00
_cell.angle_gamma   90.00
#
_symmetry.space_group_name_H-M   'P 1'
#
loop_
_entity.id
_entity.type
_entity.pdbx_description
1 polymer ?
#
loop_
_entity_poly.entity_id
_entity_poly.type
_entity_poly.pdbx_seq_one_letter_code
_entity_poly.pdbx_strand_id
1 'polypeptide(L)'
;MAKKKKFFKSPALAQANRSKEDRLRETLTQVVNGTSRLLNRPDDLYEAIANGIDDIEKLTDPKLQLELLAWTLRTDFLTFKTDDEEEQSYWEGLYYDAGTFFVEIAKQFEDKDYVADLIHDLAVRHVGGEGRSVLFLSVEEVMPVERASKLLNELLEEEDQFADENREDVLDAICDMADAINDGTNYAKASLLKDPDKSNTTLLDIANAYLTSGNLAMAKQWLNDVKNPGNEDEEAYLDIQAAIADREGRQMDCMKIARELYEKFPKVMNLGRLCSLLPEYDVKLLLEEHEKFRCGDTADIEFMQLLAAMKRYEQLSSYVTRFEQDLAGMDADELKELADAVEKDGQKDLANHIRDWIVEEPEEAEAFDDKD
;
A
#
# COMPACT_ATOMS: atom_id res chain seq x y z
N MET A 1 55.36 -40.75 -2.41
CA MET A 1 53.92 -40.48 -2.16
C MET A 1 53.77 -39.79 -0.81
N ALA A 2 53.60 -38.46 -0.80
CA ALA A 2 53.38 -37.69 0.43
C ALA A 2 51.90 -37.81 0.84
N LYS A 3 51.64 -38.34 2.05
CA LYS A 3 50.29 -38.38 2.62
C LYS A 3 49.81 -36.94 2.87
N LYS A 4 48.81 -36.48 2.11
CA LYS A 4 48.08 -35.23 2.40
C LYS A 4 47.50 -35.34 3.82
N LYS A 5 48.02 -34.54 4.76
CA LYS A 5 47.40 -34.37 6.09
C LYS A 5 46.01 -33.79 5.87
N LYS A 6 44.96 -34.52 6.26
CA LYS A 6 43.62 -33.97 6.41
C LYS A 6 43.66 -32.94 7.54
N PHE A 7 43.64 -31.66 7.20
CA PHE A 7 43.41 -30.59 8.15
C PHE A 7 41.98 -30.74 8.68
N PHE A 8 41.83 -31.11 9.94
CA PHE A 8 40.56 -31.06 10.65
C PHE A 8 40.28 -29.59 10.94
N LYS A 9 39.42 -28.94 10.14
CA LYS A 9 38.94 -27.59 10.44
C LYS A 9 38.01 -27.72 11.66
N SER A 10 38.47 -27.23 12.82
CA SER A 10 37.62 -27.17 14.02
C SER A 10 36.41 -26.27 13.74
N PRO A 11 35.17 -26.69 14.05
CA PRO A 11 33.98 -25.85 13.91
C PRO A 11 34.12 -24.49 14.62
N ALA A 12 34.80 -24.47 15.77
CA ALA A 12 35.08 -23.24 16.51
C ALA A 12 36.04 -22.28 15.76
N LEU A 13 36.98 -22.81 14.99
CA LEU A 13 37.89 -22.02 14.16
C LEU A 13 37.21 -21.52 12.88
N ALA A 14 36.20 -22.24 12.39
CA ALA A 14 35.35 -21.78 11.29
C ALA A 14 34.41 -20.65 11.75
N GLN A 15 33.83 -20.76 12.95
CA GLN A 15 32.97 -19.74 13.55
C GLN A 15 33.73 -18.44 13.88
N ALA A 16 34.98 -18.55 14.36
CA ALA A 16 35.81 -17.38 14.66
C ALA A 16 36.27 -16.58 13.42
N ASN A 17 36.27 -17.19 12.23
CA ASN A 17 36.72 -16.58 10.97
C ASN A 17 35.57 -16.15 10.05
N ARG A 18 34.31 -16.22 10.51
CA ARG A 18 33.16 -15.74 9.74
C ARG A 18 33.19 -14.22 9.62
N SER A 19 32.92 -13.73 8.41
CA SER A 19 32.72 -12.31 8.16
C SER A 19 31.46 -11.81 8.90
N LYS A 20 31.25 -10.50 8.96
CA LYS A 20 30.04 -9.94 9.59
C LYS A 20 28.78 -10.41 8.86
N GLU A 21 28.85 -10.45 7.54
CA GLU A 21 27.77 -10.84 6.64
C GLU A 21 27.39 -12.31 6.82
N ASP A 22 28.38 -13.20 6.99
CA ASP A 22 28.15 -14.62 7.31
C ASP A 22 27.44 -14.81 8.65
N ARG A 23 27.72 -13.95 9.64
CA ARG A 23 27.05 -14.00 10.94
C ARG A 23 25.62 -13.50 10.84
N LEU A 24 25.40 -12.39 10.11
CA LEU A 24 24.06 -11.86 9.88
C LEU A 24 23.18 -12.89 9.15
N ARG A 25 23.68 -13.48 8.05
CA ARG A 25 23.00 -14.56 7.33
C ARG A 25 22.65 -15.73 8.24
N GLU A 26 23.58 -16.16 9.09
CA GLU A 26 23.33 -17.25 10.04
C GLU A 26 22.26 -16.88 11.07
N THR A 27 22.29 -15.67 11.62
CA THR A 27 21.27 -15.18 12.57
C THR A 27 19.89 -15.19 11.93
N LEU A 28 19.74 -14.56 10.76
CA LEU A 28 18.47 -14.51 10.02
C LEU A 28 17.97 -15.92 9.68
N THR A 29 18.86 -16.80 9.20
CA THR A 29 18.51 -18.21 8.94
C THR A 29 18.04 -18.93 10.21
N GLN A 30 18.66 -18.68 11.35
CA GLN A 30 18.24 -19.29 12.62
C GLN A 30 16.87 -18.77 13.07
N VAL A 31 16.59 -17.48 12.87
CA VAL A 31 15.31 -16.84 13.17
C VAL A 31 14.20 -17.44 12.30
N VAL A 32 14.38 -17.46 10.97
CA VAL A 32 13.43 -18.03 10.02
C VAL A 32 13.11 -19.50 10.33
N ASN A 33 14.13 -20.29 10.72
CA ASN A 33 13.92 -21.70 11.06
C ASN A 33 13.41 -21.95 12.48
N GLY A 34 13.10 -20.90 13.27
CA GLY A 34 12.62 -21.06 14.64
C GLY A 34 13.67 -21.55 15.65
N THR A 35 14.97 -21.53 15.29
CA THR A 35 16.07 -22.08 16.11
C THR A 35 16.87 -21.02 16.86
N SER A 36 16.66 -19.75 16.53
CA SER A 36 17.35 -18.64 17.18
C SER A 36 16.90 -18.49 18.64
N ARG A 37 17.86 -18.29 19.54
CA ARG A 37 17.58 -17.98 20.95
C ARG A 37 16.94 -16.60 21.13
N LEU A 38 17.16 -15.70 20.17
CA LEU A 38 16.60 -14.34 20.18
C LEU A 38 15.08 -14.34 20.05
N LEU A 39 14.45 -15.41 19.56
CA LEU A 39 12.99 -15.54 19.49
C LEU A 39 12.29 -15.46 20.85
N ASN A 40 13.02 -15.59 21.97
CA ASN A 40 12.49 -15.43 23.33
C ASN A 40 12.91 -14.09 23.96
N ARG A 41 13.44 -13.16 23.17
CA ARG A 41 13.99 -11.86 23.58
C ARG A 41 13.65 -10.82 22.49
N PRO A 42 12.40 -10.35 22.42
CA PRO A 42 11.89 -9.53 21.32
C PRO A 42 12.70 -8.25 21.12
N ASP A 43 13.02 -7.51 22.19
CA ASP A 43 13.82 -6.28 22.11
C ASP A 43 15.21 -6.53 21.50
N ASP A 44 15.92 -7.56 21.99
CA ASP A 44 17.24 -7.91 21.46
C ASP A 44 17.16 -8.42 20.02
N LEU A 45 16.04 -9.03 19.63
CA LEU A 45 15.80 -9.48 18.26
C LEU A 45 15.53 -8.29 17.33
N TYR A 46 14.73 -7.33 17.78
CA TYR A 46 14.47 -6.08 17.07
C TYR A 46 15.78 -5.33 16.83
N GLU A 47 16.55 -5.07 17.89
CA GLU A 47 17.85 -4.41 17.77
C GLU A 47 18.80 -5.19 16.86
N ALA A 48 18.80 -6.53 16.90
CA ALA A 48 19.66 -7.34 16.05
C ALA A 48 19.28 -7.23 14.56
N ILE A 49 17.99 -7.13 14.23
CA ILE A 49 17.52 -6.97 12.85
C ILE A 49 17.77 -5.54 12.38
N ALA A 50 17.44 -4.53 13.19
CA ALA A 50 17.66 -3.13 12.86
C ALA A 50 19.15 -2.81 12.62
N ASN A 51 20.02 -3.21 13.54
CA ASN A 51 21.48 -3.08 13.33
C ASN A 51 21.96 -3.92 12.14
N GLY A 52 21.28 -5.02 11.83
CA GLY A 52 21.53 -5.84 10.66
C GLY A 52 21.28 -5.09 9.36
N ILE A 53 20.16 -4.35 9.27
CA ILE A 53 19.82 -3.49 8.13
C ILE A 53 20.87 -2.38 7.96
N ASP A 54 21.23 -1.70 9.05
CA ASP A 54 22.30 -0.68 9.04
C ASP A 54 23.66 -1.25 8.59
N ASP A 55 23.96 -2.50 8.92
CA ASP A 55 25.20 -3.16 8.49
C ASP A 55 25.11 -3.57 7.01
N ILE A 56 23.93 -3.92 6.49
CA ILE A 56 23.69 -4.19 5.07
C ILE A 56 23.89 -2.92 4.24
N GLU A 57 23.41 -1.76 4.71
CA GLU A 57 23.55 -0.48 4.02
C GLU A 57 25.03 -0.14 3.74
N LYS A 58 25.91 -0.49 4.68
CA LYS A 58 27.36 -0.24 4.59
C LYS A 58 28.10 -1.17 3.63
N LEU A 59 27.44 -2.21 3.10
CA LEU A 59 28.05 -3.12 2.15
C LEU A 59 28.23 -2.46 0.78
N THR A 60 29.26 -2.90 0.06
CA THR A 60 29.58 -2.38 -1.28
C THR A 60 29.17 -3.32 -2.40
N ASP A 61 28.70 -4.53 -2.06
CA ASP A 61 28.25 -5.55 -3.02
C ASP A 61 26.71 -5.58 -3.06
N PRO A 62 26.07 -5.01 -4.10
CA PRO A 62 24.61 -4.98 -4.23
C PRO A 62 23.98 -6.37 -4.25
N LYS A 63 24.68 -7.38 -4.78
CA LYS A 63 24.16 -8.75 -4.83
C LYS A 63 24.00 -9.32 -3.42
N LEU A 64 24.98 -9.06 -2.57
CA LEU A 64 24.97 -9.48 -1.17
C LEU A 64 23.98 -8.66 -0.35
N GLN A 65 23.82 -7.36 -0.64
CA GLN A 65 22.79 -6.53 -0.02
C GLN A 65 21.39 -7.10 -0.29
N LEU A 66 21.06 -7.37 -1.55
CA LEU A 66 19.78 -7.98 -1.94
C LEU A 66 19.55 -9.34 -1.28
N GLU A 67 20.58 -10.19 -1.21
CA GLU A 67 20.48 -11.48 -0.54
C GLU A 67 20.12 -11.33 0.94
N LEU A 68 20.82 -10.44 1.65
CA LEU A 68 20.64 -10.26 3.08
C LEU A 68 19.31 -9.56 3.41
N LEU A 69 18.90 -8.60 2.59
CA LEU A 69 17.57 -7.97 2.69
C LEU A 69 16.46 -8.98 2.45
N ALA A 70 16.59 -9.87 1.46
CA ALA A 70 15.64 -10.96 1.27
C ALA A 70 15.59 -11.89 2.51
N TRP A 71 16.73 -12.19 3.15
CA TRP A 71 16.73 -12.93 4.41
C TRP A 71 16.05 -12.18 5.57
N THR A 72 16.21 -10.85 5.63
CA THR A 72 15.54 -9.99 6.62
C THR A 72 14.03 -9.99 6.42
N LEU A 73 13.56 -9.79 5.18
CA LEU A 73 12.13 -9.79 4.86
C LEU A 73 11.45 -11.12 5.15
N ARG A 74 12.19 -12.24 5.16
CA ARG A 74 11.66 -13.54 5.57
C ARG A 74 11.42 -13.68 7.07
N THR A 75 11.84 -12.71 7.88
CA THR A 75 11.55 -12.69 9.31
C THR A 75 10.33 -11.85 9.66
N ASP A 76 9.61 -11.32 8.67
CA ASP A 76 8.44 -10.44 8.85
C ASP A 76 7.28 -11.05 9.65
N PHE A 77 7.19 -12.39 9.74
CA PHE A 77 6.28 -13.08 10.66
C PHE A 77 6.46 -12.67 12.12
N LEU A 78 7.58 -12.05 12.49
CA LEU A 78 7.82 -11.54 13.83
C LEU A 78 6.82 -10.46 14.22
N THR A 79 6.25 -9.71 13.26
CA THR A 79 5.19 -8.73 13.54
C THR A 79 3.99 -9.38 14.26
N PHE A 80 3.53 -10.57 13.84
CA PHE A 80 2.41 -11.27 14.52
C PHE A 80 2.79 -11.97 15.81
N LYS A 81 4.07 -12.01 16.17
CA LYS A 81 4.50 -12.58 17.45
C LYS A 81 4.46 -11.58 18.59
N THR A 82 4.18 -10.33 18.26
CA THR A 82 4.07 -9.21 19.17
C THR A 82 2.60 -9.03 19.56
N ASP A 83 2.32 -8.99 20.86
CA ASP A 83 0.94 -8.85 21.38
C ASP A 83 0.51 -7.37 21.55
N ASP A 84 1.47 -6.44 21.44
CA ASP A 84 1.27 -5.00 21.65
C ASP A 84 1.21 -4.25 20.30
N GLU A 85 0.18 -3.44 20.09
CA GLU A 85 -0.08 -2.72 18.83
C GLU A 85 1.02 -1.68 18.54
N GLU A 86 1.58 -1.04 19.56
CA GLU A 86 2.66 -0.05 19.39
C GLU A 86 3.94 -0.77 18.92
N GLU A 87 4.28 -1.88 19.57
CA GLU A 87 5.40 -2.72 19.15
C GLU A 87 5.20 -3.31 17.75
N GLN A 88 3.99 -3.73 17.37
CA GLN A 88 3.68 -4.17 16.00
C GLN A 88 4.00 -3.08 14.99
N SER A 89 3.59 -1.84 15.26
CA SER A 89 3.87 -0.69 14.40
C SER A 89 5.38 -0.45 14.18
N TYR A 90 6.21 -0.60 15.23
CA TYR A 90 7.67 -0.51 15.08
C TYR A 90 8.24 -1.62 14.18
N TRP A 91 7.75 -2.86 14.32
CA TRP A 91 8.17 -3.97 13.46
C TRP A 91 7.75 -3.76 12.00
N GLU A 92 6.52 -3.28 11.77
CA GLU A 92 6.01 -2.95 10.44
C GLU A 92 6.87 -1.89 9.76
N GLY A 93 7.18 -0.80 10.46
CA GLY A 93 8.08 0.24 9.96
C GLY A 93 9.45 -0.31 9.59
N LEU A 94 10.04 -1.17 10.44
CA LEU A 94 11.34 -1.78 10.17
C LEU A 94 11.36 -2.64 8.90
N TYR A 95 10.31 -3.45 8.67
CA TYR A 95 10.24 -4.27 7.47
C TYR A 95 9.87 -3.48 6.23
N TYR A 96 9.06 -2.44 6.37
CA TYR A 96 8.78 -1.50 5.29
C TYR A 96 10.07 -0.80 4.81
N ASP A 97 10.91 -0.35 5.73
CA ASP A 97 12.22 0.25 5.42
C ASP A 97 13.14 -0.76 4.71
N ALA A 98 13.22 -2.00 5.23
CA ALA A 98 14.00 -3.05 4.59
C ALA A 98 13.50 -3.38 3.17
N GLY A 99 12.18 -3.37 2.97
CA GLY A 99 11.54 -3.61 1.68
C GLY A 99 11.82 -2.48 0.68
N THR A 100 11.65 -1.24 1.12
CA THR A 100 11.99 -0.05 0.33
C THR A 100 13.47 -0.07 -0.06
N PHE A 101 14.36 -0.38 0.87
CA PHE A 101 15.78 -0.47 0.60
C PHE A 101 16.11 -1.59 -0.41
N PHE A 102 15.43 -2.74 -0.32
CA PHE A 102 15.56 -3.79 -1.34
C PHE A 102 15.17 -3.29 -2.73
N VAL A 103 14.03 -2.59 -2.84
CA VAL A 103 13.53 -2.04 -4.12
C VAL A 103 14.54 -1.06 -4.72
N GLU A 104 15.09 -0.16 -3.91
CA GLU A 104 16.09 0.83 -4.37
C GLU A 104 17.34 0.18 -4.98
N ILE A 105 17.87 -0.86 -4.32
CA ILE A 105 19.02 -1.60 -4.83
C ILE A 105 18.63 -2.43 -6.06
N ALA A 106 17.50 -3.13 -6.00
CA ALA A 106 17.03 -4.03 -7.04
C ALA A 106 16.79 -3.29 -8.36
N LYS A 107 16.24 -2.08 -8.31
CA LYS A 107 16.03 -1.18 -9.45
C LYS A 107 17.32 -0.96 -10.26
N GLN A 108 18.44 -0.73 -9.57
CA GLN A 108 19.74 -0.44 -10.18
C GLN A 108 20.55 -1.69 -10.53
N PHE A 109 20.22 -2.84 -9.95
CA PHE A 109 20.96 -4.09 -10.16
C PHE A 109 20.70 -4.69 -11.54
N GLU A 110 21.75 -5.06 -12.27
CA GLU A 110 21.67 -5.49 -13.68
C GLU A 110 21.04 -6.88 -13.86
N ASP A 111 21.32 -7.83 -12.96
CA ASP A 111 20.86 -9.21 -13.07
C ASP A 111 19.43 -9.34 -12.51
N LYS A 112 18.45 -9.07 -13.39
CA LYS A 112 17.03 -9.11 -13.05
C LYS A 112 16.49 -10.52 -12.83
N ASP A 113 17.15 -11.54 -13.38
CA ASP A 113 16.79 -12.93 -13.11
C ASP A 113 17.11 -13.28 -11.65
N TYR A 114 18.27 -12.84 -11.14
CA TYR A 114 18.59 -12.98 -9.72
C TYR A 114 17.59 -12.25 -8.81
N VAL A 115 17.17 -11.03 -9.17
CA VAL A 115 16.14 -10.30 -8.40
C VAL A 115 14.82 -11.06 -8.42
N ALA A 116 14.41 -11.58 -9.57
CA ALA A 116 13.19 -12.36 -9.70
C ALA A 116 13.24 -13.66 -8.87
N ASP A 117 14.39 -14.33 -8.80
CA ASP A 117 14.57 -15.52 -7.96
C ASP A 117 14.42 -15.18 -6.46
N LEU A 118 14.89 -14.01 -6.02
CA LEU A 118 14.70 -13.56 -4.64
C LEU A 118 13.24 -13.23 -4.33
N ILE A 119 12.54 -12.53 -5.24
CA ILE A 119 11.12 -12.21 -5.08
C ILE A 119 10.26 -13.48 -5.11
N HIS A 120 10.59 -14.44 -5.98
CA HIS A 120 9.98 -15.78 -5.97
C HIS A 120 10.11 -16.45 -4.60
N ASP A 121 11.32 -16.52 -4.03
CA ASP A 121 11.55 -17.14 -2.72
C ASP A 121 10.76 -16.44 -1.61
N LEU A 122 10.64 -15.12 -1.69
CA LEU A 122 9.88 -14.30 -0.73
C LEU A 122 8.37 -14.56 -0.81
N ALA A 123 7.83 -14.69 -2.03
CA ALA A 123 6.43 -15.01 -2.26
C ALA A 123 6.11 -16.44 -1.78
N VAL A 124 6.89 -17.44 -2.21
CA VAL A 124 6.62 -18.86 -1.88
C VAL A 124 6.85 -19.19 -0.41
N ARG A 125 7.62 -18.37 0.33
CA ARG A 125 7.87 -18.58 1.76
C ARG A 125 7.14 -17.55 2.61
N HIS A 126 5.91 -17.23 2.22
CA HIS A 126 5.04 -16.40 3.01
C HIS A 126 4.80 -17.01 4.40
N VAL A 127 4.87 -16.16 5.41
CA VAL A 127 4.73 -16.54 6.83
C VAL A 127 3.86 -15.51 7.56
N GLY A 128 2.99 -14.84 6.81
CA GLY A 128 1.97 -13.90 7.27
C GLY A 128 2.33 -12.43 7.16
N GLY A 129 3.62 -12.02 7.10
CA GLY A 129 4.02 -10.60 7.27
C GLY A 129 3.71 -9.68 6.09
N GLU A 130 3.33 -8.44 6.41
CA GLU A 130 3.00 -7.40 5.41
C GLU A 130 4.24 -6.68 4.86
N GLY A 131 5.41 -6.81 5.51
CA GLY A 131 6.63 -6.11 5.13
C GLY A 131 7.14 -6.41 3.71
N ARG A 132 6.67 -7.52 3.10
CA ARG A 132 7.00 -7.89 1.72
C ARG A 132 6.07 -7.28 0.67
N SER A 133 4.89 -6.77 1.07
CA SER A 133 3.90 -6.19 0.16
C SER A 133 4.51 -5.06 -0.69
N VAL A 134 5.35 -4.20 -0.09
CA VAL A 134 6.05 -3.13 -0.79
C VAL A 134 6.90 -3.64 -1.96
N LEU A 135 7.51 -4.83 -1.84
CA LEU A 135 8.26 -5.44 -2.96
C LEU A 135 7.33 -5.89 -4.08
N PHE A 136 6.23 -6.56 -3.73
CA PHE A 136 5.28 -7.11 -4.69
C PHE A 136 4.60 -5.97 -5.48
N LEU A 137 4.18 -4.93 -4.77
CA LEU A 137 3.59 -3.72 -5.34
C LEU A 137 4.59 -2.86 -6.15
N SER A 138 5.89 -3.07 -5.96
CA SER A 138 6.96 -2.33 -6.68
C SER A 138 7.63 -3.15 -7.79
N VAL A 139 7.06 -4.30 -8.21
CA VAL A 139 7.74 -5.21 -9.13
C VAL A 139 8.01 -4.57 -10.51
N GLU A 140 7.18 -3.61 -10.95
CA GLU A 140 7.38 -2.85 -12.18
C GLU A 140 8.60 -1.91 -12.13
N GLU A 141 8.98 -1.47 -10.93
CA GLU A 141 10.14 -0.60 -10.74
C GLU A 141 11.45 -1.37 -10.78
N VAL A 142 11.43 -2.62 -10.33
CA VAL A 142 12.65 -3.42 -10.15
C VAL A 142 13.04 -4.19 -11.41
N MET A 143 12.10 -4.54 -12.29
CA MET A 143 12.38 -5.30 -13.51
C MET A 143 11.42 -4.99 -14.67
N PRO A 144 11.80 -5.31 -15.93
CA PRO A 144 10.90 -5.15 -17.07
C PRO A 144 9.62 -5.98 -16.91
N VAL A 145 8.50 -5.44 -17.39
CA VAL A 145 7.17 -6.05 -17.36
C VAL A 145 7.18 -7.48 -17.92
N GLU A 146 7.95 -7.74 -18.98
CA GLU A 146 8.04 -9.08 -19.56
C GLU A 146 8.66 -10.11 -18.59
N ARG A 147 9.64 -9.70 -17.79
CA ARG A 147 10.26 -10.58 -16.79
C ARG A 147 9.36 -10.77 -15.57
N ALA A 148 8.68 -9.71 -15.13
CA ALA A 148 7.69 -9.79 -14.06
C ALA A 148 6.52 -10.71 -14.44
N SER A 149 5.97 -10.55 -15.64
CA SER A 149 4.91 -11.46 -16.14
C SER A 149 5.40 -12.91 -16.25
N LYS A 150 6.68 -13.14 -16.61
CA LYS A 150 7.28 -14.48 -16.56
C LYS A 150 7.33 -15.04 -15.13
N LEU A 151 7.71 -14.23 -14.14
CA LEU A 151 7.71 -14.61 -12.72
C LEU A 151 6.30 -14.98 -12.23
N LEU A 152 5.29 -14.19 -12.59
CA LEU A 152 3.90 -14.49 -12.25
C LEU A 152 3.44 -15.84 -12.82
N ASN A 153 3.80 -16.12 -14.08
CA ASN A 153 3.47 -17.42 -14.70
C ASN A 153 4.22 -18.57 -14.02
N GLU A 154 5.50 -18.38 -13.65
CA GLU A 154 6.28 -19.38 -12.90
C GLU A 154 5.60 -19.72 -11.56
N LEU A 155 5.15 -18.71 -10.80
CA LEU A 155 4.43 -18.91 -9.54
C LEU A 155 3.08 -19.60 -9.72
N LEU A 156 2.30 -19.21 -10.74
CA LEU A 156 1.01 -19.85 -11.05
C LEU A 156 1.16 -21.31 -11.52
N GLU A 157 2.25 -21.66 -12.21
CA GLU A 157 2.54 -23.04 -12.63
C GLU A 157 2.93 -23.95 -11.45
N GLU A 158 3.46 -23.38 -10.39
CA GLU A 158 3.86 -24.08 -9.17
C GLU A 158 2.75 -24.16 -8.10
N GLU A 159 1.58 -23.58 -8.38
CA GLU A 159 0.53 -23.34 -7.39
C GLU A 159 0.04 -24.59 -6.65
N ASP A 160 -0.17 -25.69 -7.38
CA ASP A 160 -0.57 -26.99 -6.83
C ASP A 160 0.50 -27.62 -5.92
N GLN A 161 1.71 -27.06 -5.86
CA GLN A 161 2.83 -27.57 -5.05
C GLN A 161 2.99 -26.82 -3.73
N PHE A 162 2.31 -25.68 -3.55
CA PHE A 162 2.37 -24.93 -2.31
C PHE A 162 1.61 -25.64 -1.21
N ALA A 163 2.08 -25.51 0.04
CA ALA A 163 1.33 -26.02 1.19
C ALA A 163 0.01 -25.25 1.33
N ASP A 164 -1.09 -25.95 1.63
CA ASP A 164 -2.43 -25.33 1.73
C ASP A 164 -2.45 -24.09 2.64
N GLU A 165 -1.70 -24.11 3.75
CA GLU A 165 -1.58 -23.01 4.72
C GLU A 165 -0.91 -21.75 4.17
N ASN A 166 -0.15 -21.87 3.07
CA ASN A 166 0.62 -20.79 2.45
C ASN A 166 0.13 -20.48 1.03
N ARG A 167 -0.77 -21.30 0.49
CA ARG A 167 -1.28 -21.15 -0.88
C ARG A 167 -2.03 -19.83 -1.06
N GLU A 168 -2.83 -19.44 -0.07
CA GLU A 168 -3.58 -18.18 -0.10
C GLU A 168 -2.64 -16.97 -0.13
N ASP A 169 -1.66 -16.91 0.77
CA ASP A 169 -0.66 -15.83 0.81
C ASP A 169 0.15 -15.70 -0.50
N VAL A 170 0.51 -16.83 -1.12
CA VAL A 170 1.21 -16.81 -2.42
C VAL A 170 0.30 -16.24 -3.52
N LEU A 171 -0.99 -16.59 -3.51
CA LEU A 171 -1.95 -16.03 -4.46
C LEU A 171 -2.17 -14.53 -4.26
N ASP A 172 -2.12 -14.05 -3.02
CA ASP A 172 -2.17 -12.62 -2.71
C ASP A 172 -0.92 -11.89 -3.24
N ALA A 173 0.28 -12.45 -3.03
CA ALA A 173 1.50 -11.91 -3.63
C ALA A 173 1.45 -11.88 -5.17
N ILE A 174 0.84 -12.89 -5.81
CA ILE A 174 0.62 -12.90 -7.26
C ILE A 174 -0.36 -11.78 -7.67
N CYS A 175 -1.42 -11.54 -6.90
CA CYS A 175 -2.37 -10.45 -7.16
C CYS A 175 -1.67 -9.09 -7.06
N ASP A 176 -0.91 -8.84 -6.00
CA ASP A 176 -0.16 -7.58 -5.81
C ASP A 176 0.84 -7.33 -6.94
N MET A 177 1.64 -8.35 -7.29
CA MET A 177 2.59 -8.26 -8.40
C MET A 177 1.90 -8.07 -9.75
N ALA A 178 0.74 -8.70 -9.96
CA ALA A 178 -0.02 -8.56 -11.21
C ALA A 178 -0.66 -7.17 -11.33
N ASP A 179 -1.19 -6.63 -10.24
CA ASP A 179 -1.75 -5.27 -10.19
C ASP A 179 -0.65 -4.23 -10.49
N ALA A 180 0.51 -4.38 -9.85
CA ALA A 180 1.67 -3.50 -10.05
C ALA A 180 2.11 -3.38 -11.53
N ILE A 181 2.02 -4.45 -12.32
CA ILE A 181 2.38 -4.43 -13.76
C ILE A 181 1.17 -4.29 -14.68
N ASN A 182 -0.03 -4.03 -14.13
CA ASN A 182 -1.28 -3.98 -14.86
C ASN A 182 -1.59 -5.28 -15.67
N ASP A 183 -1.24 -6.46 -15.14
CA ASP A 183 -1.51 -7.77 -15.76
C ASP A 183 -2.85 -8.34 -15.26
N GLY A 184 -3.95 -7.79 -15.79
CA GLY A 184 -5.29 -8.26 -15.45
C GLY A 184 -5.55 -9.74 -15.77
N THR A 185 -4.73 -10.38 -16.62
CA THR A 185 -4.89 -11.81 -16.94
C THR A 185 -4.40 -12.69 -15.80
N ASN A 186 -3.19 -12.43 -15.30
CA ASN A 186 -2.63 -13.20 -14.19
C ASN A 186 -3.31 -12.85 -12.86
N TYR A 187 -3.69 -11.58 -12.66
CA TYR A 187 -4.54 -11.18 -11.54
C TYR A 187 -5.81 -12.03 -11.50
N ALA A 188 -6.57 -12.06 -12.61
CA ALA A 188 -7.81 -12.83 -12.68
C ALA A 188 -7.63 -14.33 -12.44
N LYS A 189 -6.52 -14.93 -12.89
CA LYS A 189 -6.24 -16.35 -12.59
C LYS A 189 -6.04 -16.57 -11.10
N ALA A 190 -5.23 -15.74 -10.45
CA ALA A 190 -4.92 -15.87 -9.03
C ALA A 190 -6.17 -15.65 -8.17
N SER A 191 -6.96 -14.60 -8.44
CA SER A 191 -8.20 -14.33 -7.70
C SER A 191 -9.20 -15.48 -7.80
N LEU A 192 -9.30 -16.15 -8.96
CA LEU A 192 -10.18 -17.31 -9.15
C LEU A 192 -9.66 -18.60 -8.51
N LEU A 193 -8.35 -18.71 -8.28
CA LEU A 193 -7.77 -19.81 -7.51
C LEU A 193 -8.01 -19.62 -6.01
N LYS A 194 -8.05 -18.36 -5.54
CA LYS A 194 -8.38 -17.97 -4.17
C LYS A 194 -9.87 -18.11 -3.87
N ASP A 195 -10.73 -17.64 -4.77
CA ASP A 195 -12.18 -17.76 -4.68
C ASP A 195 -12.78 -18.49 -5.91
N PRO A 196 -12.84 -19.84 -5.89
CA PRO A 196 -13.43 -20.64 -6.95
C PRO A 196 -14.95 -20.43 -7.13
N ASP A 197 -15.64 -19.96 -6.08
CA ASP A 197 -17.08 -19.75 -6.08
C ASP A 197 -17.47 -18.43 -6.77
N LYS A 198 -16.50 -17.54 -6.99
CA LYS A 198 -16.65 -16.26 -7.69
C LYS A 198 -17.68 -15.36 -7.01
N SER A 199 -17.39 -14.99 -5.78
CA SER A 199 -18.12 -13.93 -5.07
C SER A 199 -18.21 -12.65 -5.92
N ASN A 200 -19.21 -11.82 -5.62
CA ASN A 200 -19.35 -10.53 -6.29
C ASN A 200 -18.10 -9.67 -6.09
N THR A 201 -17.51 -9.67 -4.89
CA THR A 201 -16.24 -8.99 -4.58
C THR A 201 -15.12 -9.43 -5.53
N THR A 202 -14.87 -10.74 -5.67
CA THR A 202 -13.85 -11.25 -6.61
C THR A 202 -14.15 -10.87 -8.06
N LEU A 203 -15.41 -10.91 -8.49
CA LEU A 203 -15.80 -10.49 -9.84
C LEU A 203 -15.54 -8.99 -10.07
N LEU A 204 -15.78 -8.15 -9.05
CA LEU A 204 -15.54 -6.71 -9.10
C LEU A 204 -14.03 -6.40 -9.13
N ASP A 205 -13.23 -7.07 -8.30
CA ASP A 205 -11.78 -6.92 -8.27
C ASP A 205 -11.16 -7.27 -9.62
N ILE A 206 -11.59 -8.39 -10.22
CA ILE A 206 -11.15 -8.79 -11.56
C ILE A 206 -11.61 -7.76 -12.62
N ALA A 207 -12.84 -7.28 -12.54
CA ALA A 207 -13.34 -6.26 -13.46
C ALA A 207 -12.52 -4.96 -13.36
N ASN A 208 -12.15 -4.56 -12.14
CA ASN A 208 -11.31 -3.40 -11.88
C ASN A 208 -9.88 -3.59 -12.42
N ALA A 209 -9.25 -4.75 -12.19
CA ALA A 209 -7.92 -5.05 -12.74
C ALA A 209 -7.89 -4.98 -14.28
N TYR A 210 -8.93 -5.50 -14.96
CA TYR A 210 -9.06 -5.34 -16.41
C TYR A 210 -9.36 -3.90 -16.84
N LEU A 211 -10.07 -3.12 -16.03
CA LEU A 211 -10.30 -1.72 -16.28
C LEU A 211 -8.97 -0.94 -16.19
N THR A 212 -8.20 -1.11 -15.12
CA THR A 212 -6.91 -0.43 -14.91
C THR A 212 -5.92 -0.75 -16.03
N SER A 213 -5.81 -2.02 -16.43
CA SER A 213 -4.98 -2.46 -17.57
C SER A 213 -5.47 -2.02 -18.96
N GLY A 214 -6.60 -1.31 -19.05
CA GLY A 214 -7.15 -0.76 -20.28
C GLY A 214 -7.93 -1.78 -21.14
N ASN A 215 -8.11 -3.02 -20.67
CA ASN A 215 -8.90 -4.03 -21.36
C ASN A 215 -10.40 -3.90 -21.03
N LEU A 216 -11.00 -2.84 -21.59
CA LEU A 216 -12.39 -2.48 -21.38
C LEU A 216 -13.39 -3.61 -21.73
N ALA A 217 -13.06 -4.43 -22.74
CA ALA A 217 -13.91 -5.54 -23.14
C ALA A 217 -14.01 -6.61 -22.03
N MET A 218 -12.88 -6.97 -21.42
CA MET A 218 -12.85 -7.92 -20.31
C MET A 218 -13.45 -7.33 -19.03
N ALA A 219 -13.14 -6.06 -18.71
CA ALA A 219 -13.74 -5.37 -17.56
C ALA A 219 -15.27 -5.44 -17.60
N LYS A 220 -15.86 -5.16 -18.77
CA LYS A 220 -17.31 -5.30 -19.00
C LYS A 220 -17.81 -6.72 -18.87
N GLN A 221 -17.07 -7.69 -19.41
CA GLN A 221 -17.47 -9.09 -19.35
C GLN A 221 -17.59 -9.55 -17.90
N TRP A 222 -16.57 -9.27 -17.07
CA TRP A 222 -16.57 -9.63 -15.65
C TRP A 222 -17.63 -8.88 -14.85
N LEU A 223 -17.79 -7.57 -15.09
CA LEU A 223 -18.84 -6.80 -14.42
C LEU A 223 -20.25 -7.33 -14.72
N ASN A 224 -20.51 -7.86 -15.93
CA ASN A 224 -21.81 -8.44 -16.28
C ASN A 224 -22.11 -9.76 -15.54
N ASP A 225 -21.09 -10.43 -15.01
CA ASP A 225 -21.27 -11.67 -14.26
C ASP A 225 -21.64 -11.41 -12.78
N VAL A 226 -21.46 -10.17 -12.29
CA VAL A 226 -21.88 -9.73 -10.95
C VAL A 226 -23.41 -9.78 -10.84
N LYS A 227 -23.93 -10.47 -9.82
CA LYS A 227 -25.38 -10.68 -9.64
C LYS A 227 -25.84 -10.13 -8.32
N ASN A 228 -26.84 -9.24 -8.38
CA ASN A 228 -27.46 -8.63 -7.20
C ASN A 228 -26.40 -8.17 -6.19
N PRO A 229 -25.49 -7.25 -6.56
CA PRO A 229 -24.49 -6.75 -5.63
C PRO A 229 -25.24 -6.24 -4.39
N GLY A 230 -24.92 -6.81 -3.23
CA GLY A 230 -25.49 -6.35 -1.97
C GLY A 230 -24.97 -4.95 -1.64
N ASN A 231 -25.39 -4.38 -0.52
CA ASN A 231 -24.96 -3.03 -0.14
C ASN A 231 -23.42 -2.88 -0.06
N GLU A 232 -22.70 -3.95 0.28
CA GLU A 232 -21.23 -3.96 0.39
C GLU A 232 -20.54 -3.85 -0.98
N ASP A 233 -21.13 -4.42 -2.04
CA ASP A 233 -20.57 -4.48 -3.38
C ASP A 233 -21.18 -3.45 -4.35
N GLU A 234 -22.35 -2.89 -4.01
CA GLU A 234 -23.13 -2.04 -4.92
C GLU A 234 -22.41 -0.72 -5.25
N GLU A 235 -21.70 -0.14 -4.28
CA GLU A 235 -20.91 1.09 -4.51
C GLU A 235 -19.80 0.83 -5.53
N ALA A 236 -18.98 -0.21 -5.32
CA ALA A 236 -17.91 -0.61 -6.23
C ALA A 236 -18.44 -1.00 -7.62
N TYR A 237 -19.55 -1.74 -7.68
CA TYR A 237 -20.23 -2.08 -8.93
C TYR A 237 -20.61 -0.83 -9.73
N LEU A 238 -21.26 0.14 -9.08
CA LEU A 238 -21.65 1.40 -9.72
C LEU A 238 -20.42 2.24 -10.12
N ASP A 239 -19.35 2.23 -9.32
CA ASP A 239 -18.11 2.94 -9.64
C ASP A 239 -17.46 2.42 -10.92
N ILE A 240 -17.27 1.10 -11.02
CA ILE A 240 -16.72 0.43 -12.21
C ILE A 240 -17.65 0.65 -13.40
N GLN A 241 -18.97 0.58 -13.19
CA GLN A 241 -19.95 0.80 -14.26
C GLN A 241 -19.88 2.23 -14.82
N ALA A 242 -19.73 3.24 -13.96
CA ALA A 242 -19.56 4.63 -14.36
C ALA A 242 -18.24 4.82 -15.13
N ALA A 243 -17.14 4.26 -14.63
CA ALA A 243 -15.84 4.35 -15.29
C ALA A 243 -15.83 3.68 -16.68
N ILE A 244 -16.51 2.53 -16.83
CA ILE A 244 -16.72 1.89 -18.13
C ILE A 244 -17.53 2.81 -19.06
N ALA A 245 -18.64 3.39 -18.58
CA ALA A 245 -19.48 4.27 -19.38
C ALA A 245 -18.71 5.52 -19.86
N ASP A 246 -17.89 6.11 -19.01
CA ASP A 246 -17.05 7.26 -19.35
C ASP A 246 -16.02 6.90 -20.44
N ARG A 247 -15.28 5.79 -20.26
CA ARG A 247 -14.30 5.32 -21.26
C ARG A 247 -14.90 4.94 -22.60
N GLU A 248 -16.19 4.57 -22.63
CA GLU A 248 -16.94 4.33 -23.88
C GLU A 248 -17.52 5.62 -24.50
N GLY A 249 -17.35 6.77 -23.86
CA GLY A 249 -17.94 8.04 -24.29
C GLY A 249 -19.46 8.10 -24.11
N ARG A 250 -20.06 7.22 -23.28
CA ARG A 250 -21.49 7.19 -22.98
C ARG A 250 -21.83 8.18 -21.86
N GLN A 251 -21.60 9.46 -22.13
CA GLN A 251 -21.71 10.55 -21.13
C GLN A 251 -23.07 10.60 -20.42
N MET A 252 -24.18 10.38 -21.14
CA MET A 252 -25.51 10.33 -20.53
C MET A 252 -25.68 9.18 -19.54
N ASP A 253 -25.11 8.02 -19.84
CA ASP A 253 -25.16 6.86 -18.96
C ASP A 253 -24.25 7.07 -17.76
N CYS A 254 -23.03 7.58 -17.99
CA CYS A 254 -22.09 7.92 -16.92
C CYS A 254 -22.72 8.90 -15.91
N MET A 255 -23.33 9.99 -16.40
CA MET A 255 -24.03 10.94 -15.54
C MET A 255 -25.20 10.32 -14.76
N LYS A 256 -25.96 9.41 -15.39
CA LYS A 256 -27.04 8.70 -14.70
C LYS A 256 -26.52 7.81 -13.58
N ILE A 257 -25.44 7.06 -13.83
CA ILE A 257 -24.82 6.17 -12.85
C ILE A 257 -24.17 6.98 -11.73
N ALA A 258 -23.43 8.04 -12.04
CA ALA A 258 -22.84 8.93 -11.03
C ALA A 258 -23.90 9.57 -10.12
N ARG A 259 -25.08 9.90 -10.66
CA ARG A 259 -26.22 10.38 -9.88
C ARG A 259 -26.73 9.31 -8.93
N GLU A 260 -26.93 8.08 -9.43
CA GLU A 260 -27.37 6.95 -8.60
C GLU A 260 -26.35 6.63 -7.50
N LEU A 261 -25.06 6.65 -7.82
CA LEU A 261 -23.95 6.43 -6.90
C LEU A 261 -23.98 7.45 -5.76
N TYR A 262 -24.09 8.76 -6.06
CA TYR A 262 -24.18 9.79 -5.03
C TYR A 262 -25.49 9.73 -4.23
N GLU A 263 -26.62 9.39 -4.86
CA GLU A 263 -27.90 9.29 -4.17
C GLU A 263 -27.90 8.17 -3.11
N LYS A 264 -27.31 7.01 -3.44
CA LYS A 264 -27.19 5.85 -2.55
C LYS A 264 -26.04 5.98 -1.55
N PHE A 265 -24.89 6.49 -2.00
CA PHE A 265 -23.64 6.59 -1.26
C PHE A 265 -23.14 8.04 -1.27
N PRO A 266 -23.66 8.91 -0.39
CA PRO A 266 -23.45 10.35 -0.47
C PRO A 266 -22.11 10.84 0.09
N LYS A 267 -21.03 10.14 -0.24
CA LYS A 267 -19.67 10.55 0.08
C LYS A 267 -19.27 11.76 -0.76
N VAL A 268 -18.37 12.60 -0.24
CA VAL A 268 -17.90 13.81 -0.93
C VAL A 268 -17.21 13.46 -2.25
N MET A 269 -16.49 12.32 -2.31
CA MET A 269 -15.92 11.81 -3.56
C MET A 269 -16.99 11.60 -4.66
N ASN A 270 -18.13 10.99 -4.33
CA ASN A 270 -19.22 10.72 -5.28
C ASN A 270 -19.94 12.02 -5.69
N LEU A 271 -20.05 12.97 -4.77
CA LEU A 271 -20.51 14.34 -5.07
C LEU A 271 -19.59 15.02 -6.10
N GLY A 272 -18.28 15.01 -5.86
CA GLY A 272 -17.29 15.59 -6.76
C GLY A 272 -17.33 14.99 -8.17
N ARG A 273 -17.44 13.66 -8.26
CA ARG A 273 -17.62 12.95 -9.53
C ARG A 273 -18.88 13.41 -10.26
N LEU A 274 -20.03 13.47 -9.59
CA LEU A 274 -21.27 13.94 -10.20
C LEU A 274 -21.17 15.41 -10.64
N CYS A 275 -20.58 16.27 -9.80
CA CYS A 275 -20.35 17.67 -10.13
C CYS A 275 -19.53 17.86 -11.40
N SER A 276 -18.51 17.02 -11.65
CA SER A 276 -17.69 17.08 -12.88
C SER A 276 -18.46 16.82 -14.18
N LEU A 277 -19.61 16.13 -14.09
CA LEU A 277 -20.44 15.72 -15.23
C LEU A 277 -21.63 16.67 -15.48
N LEU A 278 -21.94 17.53 -14.50
CA LEU A 278 -23.11 18.39 -14.53
C LEU A 278 -22.80 19.78 -15.10
N PRO A 279 -23.79 20.43 -15.74
CA PRO A 279 -23.71 21.86 -16.04
C PRO A 279 -23.55 22.70 -14.76
N GLU A 280 -22.86 23.83 -14.88
CA GLU A 280 -22.55 24.75 -13.79
C GLU A 280 -23.75 25.13 -12.89
N TYR A 281 -24.92 25.32 -13.50
CA TYR A 281 -26.14 25.64 -12.76
C TYR A 281 -26.58 24.50 -11.83
N ASP A 282 -26.53 23.26 -12.32
CA ASP A 282 -26.92 22.08 -11.55
C ASP A 282 -25.89 21.74 -10.47
N VAL A 283 -24.60 21.99 -10.76
CA VAL A 283 -23.51 21.88 -9.77
C VAL A 283 -23.77 22.77 -8.56
N LYS A 284 -24.13 24.05 -8.79
CA LYS A 284 -24.39 24.98 -7.69
C LYS A 284 -25.52 24.48 -6.79
N LEU A 285 -26.65 24.09 -7.39
CA LEU A 285 -27.79 23.55 -6.64
C LEU A 285 -27.40 22.31 -5.84
N LEU A 286 -26.64 21.40 -6.45
CA LEU A 286 -26.21 20.16 -5.83
C LEU A 286 -25.30 20.38 -4.61
N LEU A 287 -24.35 21.32 -4.70
CA LEU A 287 -23.47 21.68 -3.59
C LEU A 287 -24.26 22.34 -2.44
N GLU A 288 -25.20 23.25 -2.76
CA GLU A 288 -26.07 23.87 -1.75
C GLU A 288 -26.96 22.83 -1.04
N GLU A 289 -27.49 21.85 -1.78
CA GLU A 289 -28.27 20.75 -1.21
C GLU A 289 -27.42 19.83 -0.33
N HIS A 290 -26.20 19.49 -0.78
CA HIS A 290 -25.27 18.68 0.02
C HIS A 290 -24.93 19.37 1.34
N GLU A 291 -24.51 20.63 1.30
CA GLU A 291 -24.20 21.42 2.48
C GLU A 291 -25.36 21.50 3.48
N LYS A 292 -26.60 21.60 2.95
CA LYS A 292 -27.79 21.77 3.78
C LYS A 292 -28.29 20.47 4.42
N PHE A 293 -28.19 19.36 3.70
CA PHE A 293 -28.88 18.12 4.08
C PHE A 293 -27.94 16.96 4.39
N ARG A 294 -26.66 17.06 4.04
CA ARG A 294 -25.70 15.94 4.13
C ARG A 294 -24.43 16.29 4.91
N CYS A 295 -23.95 17.53 4.86
CA CYS A 295 -23.00 18.00 5.86
C CYS A 295 -23.71 18.00 7.21
N GLY A 296 -23.16 17.25 8.18
CA GLY A 296 -23.71 17.13 9.51
C GLY A 296 -23.64 18.43 10.32
N ASP A 297 -23.62 18.28 11.65
CA ASP A 297 -23.52 19.42 12.58
C ASP A 297 -22.07 19.89 12.79
N THR A 298 -21.08 19.22 12.18
CA THR A 298 -19.65 19.55 12.27
C THR A 298 -19.07 19.85 10.89
N ALA A 299 -17.97 20.61 10.85
CA ALA A 299 -17.20 20.81 9.62
C ALA A 299 -16.73 19.47 9.00
N ASP A 300 -16.74 19.43 7.67
CA ASP A 300 -16.28 18.31 6.84
C ASP A 300 -15.09 18.77 5.98
N ILE A 301 -13.91 18.24 6.25
CA ILE A 301 -12.66 18.60 5.57
C ILE A 301 -12.67 18.20 4.09
N GLU A 302 -13.21 17.02 3.76
CA GLU A 302 -13.33 16.55 2.37
C GLU A 302 -14.22 17.52 1.58
N PHE A 303 -15.33 17.97 2.17
CA PHE A 303 -16.22 18.92 1.51
C PHE A 303 -15.56 20.28 1.30
N MET A 304 -14.78 20.77 2.27
CA MET A 304 -13.99 21.99 2.11
C MET A 304 -12.96 21.87 0.98
N GLN A 305 -12.25 20.75 0.90
CA GLN A 305 -11.31 20.44 -0.17
C GLN A 305 -12.02 20.38 -1.54
N LEU A 306 -13.21 19.76 -1.61
CA LEU A 306 -14.01 19.75 -2.84
C LEU A 306 -14.38 21.17 -3.28
N LEU A 307 -14.87 22.02 -2.37
CA LEU A 307 -15.21 23.41 -2.68
C LEU A 307 -13.98 24.19 -3.17
N ALA A 308 -12.81 23.99 -2.56
CA ALA A 308 -11.56 24.58 -3.02
C ALA A 308 -11.16 24.10 -4.42
N ALA A 309 -11.20 22.79 -4.68
CA ALA A 309 -10.88 22.19 -5.98
C ALA A 309 -11.80 22.69 -7.10
N MET A 310 -13.07 22.92 -6.78
CA MET A 310 -14.08 23.50 -7.68
C MET A 310 -14.04 25.03 -7.77
N LYS A 311 -13.10 25.68 -7.09
CA LYS A 311 -12.94 27.14 -7.02
C LYS A 311 -14.18 27.88 -6.49
N ARG A 312 -14.93 27.25 -5.58
CA ARG A 312 -16.14 27.78 -4.94
C ARG A 312 -15.81 28.59 -3.69
N TYR A 313 -14.87 29.52 -3.79
CA TYR A 313 -14.31 30.20 -2.62
C TYR A 313 -15.33 31.03 -1.82
N GLU A 314 -16.35 31.59 -2.46
CA GLU A 314 -17.43 32.28 -1.75
C GLU A 314 -18.22 31.33 -0.85
N GLN A 315 -18.52 30.12 -1.35
CA GLN A 315 -19.20 29.09 -0.58
C GLN A 315 -18.28 28.51 0.50
N LEU A 316 -17.02 28.21 0.16
CA LEU A 316 -16.01 27.74 1.12
C LEU A 316 -15.81 28.74 2.26
N SER A 317 -15.70 30.04 1.95
CA SER A 317 -15.58 31.08 2.98
C SER A 317 -16.80 31.12 3.90
N SER A 318 -18.00 30.96 3.35
CA SER A 318 -19.23 30.93 4.15
C SER A 318 -19.30 29.69 5.04
N TYR A 319 -18.83 28.55 4.51
CA TYR A 319 -18.78 27.28 5.21
C TYR A 319 -17.76 27.32 6.37
N VAL A 320 -16.54 27.79 6.12
CA VAL A 320 -15.50 27.98 7.14
C VAL A 320 -16.01 28.88 8.26
N THR A 321 -16.62 30.04 7.94
CA THR A 321 -17.20 30.93 8.96
C THR A 321 -18.29 30.28 9.79
N ARG A 322 -19.11 29.43 9.17
CA ARG A 322 -20.19 28.73 9.89
C ARG A 322 -19.66 27.74 10.92
N PHE A 323 -18.55 27.07 10.63
CA PHE A 323 -17.99 26.00 11.44
C PHE A 323 -16.63 26.35 12.06
N GLU A 324 -16.31 27.63 12.21
CA GLU A 324 -15.06 28.16 12.78
C GLU A 324 -14.58 27.41 14.04
N GLN A 325 -15.51 27.06 14.94
CA GLN A 325 -15.18 26.37 16.19
C GLN A 325 -14.74 24.91 16.00
N ASP A 326 -15.19 24.27 14.92
CA ASP A 326 -14.86 22.86 14.64
C ASP A 326 -13.49 22.73 13.99
N LEU A 327 -13.00 23.78 13.29
CA LEU A 327 -11.69 23.77 12.64
C LEU A 327 -10.56 23.52 13.63
N ALA A 328 -10.67 24.00 14.87
CA ALA A 328 -9.67 23.78 15.91
C ALA A 328 -9.45 22.29 16.27
N GLY A 329 -10.41 21.42 15.94
CA GLY A 329 -10.34 19.98 16.20
C GLY A 329 -9.98 19.15 14.96
N MET A 330 -9.67 19.78 13.83
CA MET A 330 -9.29 19.10 12.59
C MET A 330 -7.78 18.87 12.52
N ASP A 331 -7.37 17.97 11.64
CA ASP A 331 -5.96 17.71 11.39
C ASP A 331 -5.24 18.97 10.87
N ALA A 332 -4.10 19.29 11.50
CA ALA A 332 -3.35 20.50 11.21
C ALA A 332 -2.72 20.47 9.82
N ASP A 333 -2.27 19.30 9.35
CA ASP A 333 -1.65 19.15 8.04
C ASP A 333 -2.71 19.25 6.94
N GLU A 334 -3.89 18.64 7.10
CA GLU A 334 -5.01 18.78 6.16
C GLU A 334 -5.47 20.24 6.02
N LEU A 335 -5.59 20.97 7.12
CA LEU A 335 -5.95 22.40 7.11
C LEU A 335 -4.87 23.25 6.45
N LYS A 336 -3.60 22.93 6.69
CA LYS A 336 -2.46 23.62 6.08
C LYS A 336 -2.42 23.40 4.57
N GLU A 337 -2.60 22.17 4.11
CA GLU A 337 -2.69 21.83 2.69
C GLU A 337 -3.85 22.57 2.00
N LEU A 338 -5.01 22.60 2.64
CA LEU A 338 -6.17 23.35 2.15
C LEU A 338 -5.86 24.85 2.04
N ALA A 339 -5.30 25.45 3.09
CA ALA A 339 -4.95 26.87 3.09
C ALA A 339 -3.91 27.22 2.01
N ASP A 340 -2.90 26.38 1.82
CA ASP A 340 -1.87 26.55 0.79
C ASP A 340 -2.47 26.45 -0.63
N ALA A 341 -3.38 25.50 -0.85
CA ALA A 341 -4.09 25.37 -2.13
C ALA A 341 -4.94 26.61 -2.44
N VAL A 342 -5.69 27.12 -1.45
CA VAL A 342 -6.53 28.31 -1.56
C VAL A 342 -5.69 29.58 -1.78
N GLU A 343 -4.56 29.72 -1.09
CA GLU A 343 -3.64 30.85 -1.28
C GLU A 343 -3.00 30.85 -2.67
N LYS A 344 -2.62 29.67 -3.18
CA LYS A 344 -2.05 29.51 -4.53
C LYS A 344 -2.98 30.01 -5.63
N ASP A 345 -4.29 29.90 -5.41
CA ASP A 345 -5.33 30.44 -6.30
C ASP A 345 -5.65 31.93 -6.02
N GLY A 346 -4.89 32.58 -5.15
CA GLY A 346 -4.95 34.02 -4.86
C GLY A 346 -5.92 34.43 -3.76
N GLN A 347 -6.56 33.49 -3.07
CA GLN A 347 -7.56 33.73 -2.03
C GLN A 347 -6.92 33.89 -0.64
N LYS A 348 -6.02 34.88 -0.52
CA LYS A 348 -5.18 35.08 0.69
C LYS A 348 -5.97 35.25 1.98
N ASP A 349 -7.07 36.00 1.93
CA ASP A 349 -7.87 36.28 3.12
C ASP A 349 -8.53 35.00 3.65
N LEU A 350 -9.06 34.16 2.74
CA LEU A 350 -9.64 32.87 3.11
C LEU A 350 -8.58 31.90 3.62
N ALA A 351 -7.41 31.83 2.97
CA ALA A 351 -6.30 30.99 3.43
C ALA A 351 -5.84 31.38 4.83
N ASN A 352 -5.68 32.68 5.10
CA ASN A 352 -5.33 33.16 6.44
C ASN A 352 -6.42 32.82 7.47
N HIS A 353 -7.69 32.98 7.10
CA HIS A 353 -8.79 32.64 7.99
C HIS A 353 -8.79 31.14 8.38
N ILE A 354 -8.43 30.24 7.46
CA ILE A 354 -8.26 28.82 7.76
C ILE A 354 -7.07 28.61 8.71
N ARG A 355 -5.93 29.27 8.44
CA ARG A 355 -4.70 29.14 9.26
C ARG A 355 -4.85 29.65 10.69
N ASP A 356 -5.74 30.60 10.94
CA ASP A 356 -6.03 31.10 12.29
C ASP A 356 -6.50 29.99 13.26
N TRP A 357 -6.93 28.84 12.72
CA TRP A 357 -7.40 27.68 13.48
C TRP A 357 -6.41 26.51 13.55
N ILE A 358 -5.24 26.62 12.91
CA ILE A 358 -4.19 25.60 13.02
C ILE A 358 -3.52 25.78 14.38
N VAL A 359 -3.76 24.85 15.30
CA VAL A 359 -3.09 24.81 16.59
C VAL A 359 -1.79 24.01 16.41
N GLU A 360 -0.65 24.69 16.41
CA GLU A 360 0.64 24.00 16.55
C GLU A 360 0.69 23.34 17.93
N GLU A 361 0.82 22.02 17.99
CA GLU A 361 1.14 21.35 19.25
C GLU A 361 2.45 21.95 19.78
N PRO A 362 2.52 22.35 21.06
CA PRO A 362 3.76 22.87 21.61
C PRO A 362 4.84 21.79 21.49
N GLU A 363 5.97 22.12 20.84
CA GLU A 363 7.19 21.31 20.86
C GLU A 363 7.39 20.81 22.29
N GLU A 364 7.49 19.49 22.48
CA GLU A 364 7.74 18.89 23.78
C GLU A 364 8.90 19.65 24.43
N ALA A 365 8.59 20.36 25.51
CA ALA A 365 9.57 21.19 26.19
C ALA A 365 10.79 20.32 26.52
N GLU A 366 11.97 20.70 25.99
CA GLU A 366 13.23 20.09 26.36
C GLU A 366 13.25 19.92 27.88
N ALA A 367 13.40 18.67 28.33
CA ALA A 367 13.54 18.38 29.74
C ALA A 367 14.67 19.24 30.29
N PHE A 368 14.32 20.22 31.12
CA PHE A 368 15.31 20.99 31.87
C PHE A 368 16.14 20.00 32.68
N ASP A 369 17.40 19.83 32.30
CA ASP A 369 18.40 19.04 33.00
C ASP A 369 18.63 19.72 34.36
N ASP A 370 17.87 19.31 35.38
CA ASP A 370 18.08 19.72 36.77
C ASP A 370 19.39 19.10 37.27
N LYS A 371 20.49 19.81 37.00
CA LYS A 371 21.74 19.71 37.75
C LYS A 371 22.04 21.06 38.39
N ASP A 372 21.65 21.18 39.65
CA ASP A 372 22.39 21.95 40.66
C ASP A 372 22.53 21.13 41.95
#